data_AF-A0AA35I9A1-F1
#
_entry.id   AF-A0AA35I9A1-F1
#
_cell.length_a   1.000
_cell.length_b   1.000
_cell.length_c   1.000
_cell.angle_alpha   90.00
_cell.angle_beta   90.00
_cell.angle_gamma   90.00
#
_symmetry.space_group_name_H-M   'P 1'
#
loop_
_entity.id
_entity.type
_entity.pdbx_description
1 polymer ?
#
loop_
_entity_poly.entity_id
_entity_poly.type
_entity_poly.pdbx_seq_one_letter_code
_entity_poly.pdbx_strand_id
1 'polypeptide(L)'
;MHDTRNLADETLALTEEDINQFVQAFRIPLQCDCADGSFQVALNPDLKPALLSIPDPRDDEAANWFFWLTCICCGQTKMISAARVWTWMKDKDQDDQ
;
A
#
# COMPACT_ATOMS: atom_id res chain seq x y z
N MET A 1 24.44 7.96 -0.57
CA MET A 1 23.84 7.27 -1.73
C MET A 1 23.00 6.14 -1.13
N HIS A 2 21.71 6.38 -0.90
CA HIS A 2 20.81 5.33 -0.42
C HIS A 2 20.62 4.34 -1.57
N ASP A 3 20.86 3.06 -1.30
CA ASP A 3 20.73 2.00 -2.29
C ASP A 3 19.23 1.83 -2.60
N THR A 4 18.77 2.46 -3.67
CA THR A 4 17.38 2.40 -4.15
C THR A 4 16.94 0.97 -4.46
N ARG A 5 17.88 0.05 -4.71
CA ARG A 5 17.62 -1.39 -4.83
C ARG A 5 17.03 -1.96 -3.54
N ASN A 6 17.52 -1.52 -2.37
CA ASN A 6 16.97 -1.97 -1.09
C ASN A 6 15.52 -1.49 -0.88
N LEU A 7 15.23 -0.24 -1.24
CA LEU A 7 13.89 0.36 -1.05
C LEU A 7 12.80 -0.33 -1.89
N ALA A 8 13.10 -0.61 -3.16
CA ALA A 8 12.17 -1.28 -4.06
C ALA A 8 11.88 -2.71 -3.58
N ASP A 9 12.93 -3.47 -3.25
CA ASP A 9 12.80 -4.85 -2.79
C ASP A 9 12.05 -4.94 -1.46
N GLU A 10 12.34 -4.02 -0.52
CA GLU A 10 11.61 -3.94 0.75
C GLU A 10 10.14 -3.55 0.56
N THR A 11 9.83 -2.64 -0.36
CA THR A 11 8.44 -2.27 -0.66
C THR A 11 7.69 -3.45 -1.30
N LEU A 12 8.34 -4.20 -2.19
CA LEU A 12 7.79 -5.40 -2.83
C LEU A 12 7.65 -6.59 -1.87
N ALA A 13 8.34 -6.57 -0.73
CA ALA A 13 8.24 -7.56 0.32
C ALA A 13 7.07 -7.32 1.28
N LEU A 14 6.44 -6.13 1.26
CA LEU A 14 5.29 -5.82 2.10
C LEU A 14 4.12 -6.77 1.83
N THR A 15 3.49 -7.21 2.90
CA THR A 15 2.40 -8.18 2.91
C THR A 15 1.03 -7.50 3.05
N GLU A 16 -0.05 -8.28 2.86
CA GLU A 16 -1.40 -7.82 3.18
C GLU A 16 -1.51 -7.38 4.65
N GLU A 17 -0.87 -8.12 5.56
CA GLU A 17 -0.91 -7.83 6.99
C GLU A 17 -0.29 -6.46 7.28
N ASP A 18 0.88 -6.15 6.72
CA ASP A 18 1.56 -4.87 6.92
C ASP A 18 0.69 -3.69 6.49
N ILE A 19 0.02 -3.83 5.34
CA ILE A 19 -0.88 -2.82 4.80
C ILE A 19 -2.12 -2.67 5.71
N ASN A 20 -2.68 -3.77 6.19
CA ASN A 20 -3.83 -3.75 7.11
C ASN A 20 -3.46 -3.12 8.46
N GLN A 21 -2.26 -3.38 8.99
CA GLN A 21 -1.76 -2.73 10.20
C GLN A 21 -1.65 -1.21 10.00
N PHE A 22 -1.13 -0.76 8.84
CA PHE A 22 -1.08 0.66 8.49
C PHE A 22 -2.48 1.28 8.41
N VAL A 23 -3.42 0.63 7.72
CA VAL A 23 -4.82 1.06 7.60
C VAL A 23 -5.45 1.25 8.98
N GLN A 24 -5.21 0.32 9.90
CA GLN A 24 -5.72 0.40 11.27
C GLN A 24 -5.06 1.54 12.06
N ALA A 25 -3.73 1.66 12.01
CA ALA A 25 -2.97 2.69 12.72
C ALA A 25 -3.42 4.10 12.34
N PHE A 26 -3.69 4.33 11.05
CA PHE A 26 -4.15 5.62 10.53
C PHE A 26 -5.68 5.76 10.46
N ARG A 27 -6.43 4.78 10.99
CA ARG A 27 -7.90 4.76 11.00
C ARG A 27 -8.52 5.02 9.63
N ILE A 28 -7.93 4.46 8.58
CA ILE A 28 -8.43 4.60 7.21
C ILE A 28 -9.78 3.86 7.11
N PRO A 29 -10.87 4.53 6.70
CA PRO A 29 -12.18 3.87 6.62
C PRO A 29 -12.21 2.76 5.58
N LEU A 30 -12.43 1.53 6.04
CA LEU A 30 -12.62 0.34 5.20
C LEU A 30 -14.07 0.12 4.78
N GLN A 31 -15.03 0.84 5.37
CA GLN A 31 -16.41 0.81 4.87
C GLN A 31 -16.47 1.45 3.48
N CYS A 32 -17.14 0.79 2.55
CA CYS A 32 -17.47 1.35 1.25
C CYS A 32 -18.80 2.11 1.31
N ASP A 33 -18.92 3.13 0.47
CA ASP A 33 -20.15 3.92 0.35
C ASP A 33 -21.29 3.11 -0.31
N CYS A 34 -20.98 1.96 -0.91
CA CYS A 34 -22.02 1.00 -1.26
C CYS A 34 -22.49 0.29 0.01
N ALA A 35 -23.81 0.30 0.25
CA ALA A 35 -24.51 -0.25 1.42
C ALA A 35 -23.69 -1.18 2.34
N ASP A 36 -23.42 -2.41 1.89
CA ASP A 36 -22.80 -3.47 2.70
C ASP A 36 -21.35 -3.80 2.30
N GLY A 37 -20.71 -2.96 1.49
CA GLY A 37 -19.37 -3.25 0.97
C GLY A 37 -18.24 -2.86 1.92
N SER A 38 -17.17 -3.65 1.92
CA SER A 38 -15.92 -3.29 2.59
C SER A 38 -14.74 -3.35 1.63
N PHE A 39 -13.81 -2.43 1.82
CA PHE A 39 -12.53 -2.39 1.13
C PHE A 39 -11.59 -3.43 1.72
N GLN A 40 -10.91 -4.18 0.86
CA GLN A 40 -9.85 -5.12 1.21
C GLN A 40 -8.63 -4.86 0.34
N VAL A 41 -7.44 -5.24 0.81
CA VAL A 41 -6.22 -5.15 0.01
C VAL A 41 -6.39 -6.04 -1.22
N ALA A 42 -6.21 -5.48 -2.40
CA ALA A 42 -6.26 -6.29 -3.62
C ALA A 42 -4.98 -7.11 -3.72
N LEU A 43 -5.12 -8.42 -3.95
CA LEU A 43 -3.99 -9.33 -4.12
C LEU A 43 -3.84 -9.71 -5.60
N ASN A 44 -2.60 -9.90 -6.03
CA ASN A 44 -2.27 -10.49 -7.32
C ASN A 44 -2.44 -12.04 -7.27
N PRO A 45 -2.30 -12.76 -8.40
CA PRO A 45 -2.42 -14.23 -8.42
C PRO A 45 -1.44 -14.97 -7.49
N ASP A 46 -0.32 -14.35 -7.14
CA ASP A 46 0.69 -14.89 -6.21
C ASP A 46 0.38 -14.56 -4.74
N LEU A 47 -0.82 -14.07 -4.44
CA LEU A 47 -1.28 -13.66 -3.10
C LEU A 47 -0.44 -12.53 -2.48
N LYS A 48 0.20 -11.70 -3.31
CA LYS A 48 0.92 -10.49 -2.87
C LYS A 48 0.07 -9.25 -3.12
N PRO A 49 0.24 -8.17 -2.33
CA PRO A 49 -0.45 -6.91 -2.58
C PRO A 49 -0.23 -6.39 -4.00
N ALA A 50 -1.33 -6.06 -4.68
CA ALA A 50 -1.27 -5.50 -6.01
C ALA A 50 -0.74 -4.06 -5.96
N LEU A 51 0.24 -3.78 -6.82
CA LEU A 51 0.89 -2.48 -6.94
C LEU A 51 0.53 -1.79 -8.26
N LEU A 52 0.21 -0.50 -8.18
CA LEU A 52 0.16 0.41 -9.31
C LEU A 52 1.35 1.36 -9.23
N SER A 53 2.03 1.55 -10.36
CA SER A 53 3.02 2.60 -10.54
C SER A 53 2.45 3.69 -11.44
N ILE A 54 2.55 4.95 -11.02
CA ILE A 54 2.18 6.13 -11.80
C ILE A 54 3.44 6.98 -12.00
N PRO A 55 3.89 7.23 -13.24
CA PRO A 55 5.03 8.11 -13.52
C PRO A 55 4.81 9.51 -12.94
N ASP A 56 5.87 10.14 -12.42
CA ASP A 56 5.79 11.53 -11.98
C ASP A 56 5.83 12.48 -13.19
N PRO A 57 4.82 13.32 -13.42
CA PRO A 57 4.83 14.26 -14.55
C PRO A 57 5.93 15.34 -14.45
N ARG A 58 6.59 15.49 -13.30
CA ARG A 58 7.69 16.44 -13.07
C ARG A 58 9.08 15.78 -13.15
N ASP A 59 9.14 14.46 -13.13
CA ASP A 59 10.37 13.67 -13.16
C ASP A 59 10.09 12.33 -13.85
N ASP A 60 10.50 12.23 -15.12
CA ASP A 60 10.23 11.07 -15.97
C ASP A 60 11.05 9.82 -15.58
N GLU A 61 12.06 9.98 -14.73
CA GLU A 61 12.81 8.88 -14.13
C GLU A 61 12.18 8.38 -12.82
N ALA A 62 11.19 9.10 -12.27
CA ALA A 62 10.52 8.75 -11.02
C ALA A 62 9.11 8.20 -11.23
N ALA A 63 8.68 7.34 -10.30
CA ALA A 63 7.31 6.86 -10.25
C ALA A 63 6.80 6.74 -8.81
N ASN A 64 5.51 7.05 -8.64
CA ASN A 64 4.80 6.90 -7.37
C ASN A 64 4.08 5.56 -7.34
N TRP A 65 4.31 4.79 -6.27
CA TRP A 65 3.75 3.44 -6.12
C TRP A 65 2.60 3.43 -5.12
N PHE A 66 1.56 2.65 -5.44
CA PHE A 66 0.35 2.55 -4.64
C PHE A 66 -0.12 1.11 -4.50
N PHE A 67 -0.53 0.74 -3.28
CA PHE A 67 -1.32 -0.45 -3.04
C PHE A 67 -2.79 -0.17 -3.28
N TRP A 68 -3.49 -1.17 -3.81
CA TRP A 68 -4.94 -1.10 -4.03
C TRP A 68 -5.72 -1.59 -2.83
N LEU A 69 -6.73 -0.84 -2.45
CA LEU A 69 -7.88 -1.37 -1.74
C LEU A 69 -9.06 -1.47 -2.68
N THR A 70 -9.72 -2.62 -2.76
CA THR A 70 -10.88 -2.86 -3.62
C THR A 70 -12.08 -3.27 -2.77
N CYS A 71 -13.23 -2.66 -3.04
CA CYS A 71 -14.48 -3.06 -2.40
C CYS A 71 -14.95 -4.41 -2.95
N ILE A 72 -15.18 -5.37 -2.04
CA ILE A 72 -15.60 -6.73 -2.40
C ILE A 72 -17.02 -6.81 -2.98
N CYS A 73 -17.82 -5.75 -2.82
CA CYS A 73 -19.21 -5.71 -3.28
C CYS A 73 -19.36 -5.04 -4.65
N CYS A 74 -18.83 -3.82 -4.81
CA CYS A 74 -19.04 -3.01 -6.01
C CYS A 74 -17.78 -2.76 -6.86
N GLY A 75 -16.61 -3.23 -6.41
CA GLY A 75 -15.35 -3.05 -7.13
C GLY A 75 -14.76 -1.65 -7.11
N GLN A 76 -15.35 -0.70 -6.36
CA GLN A 76 -14.72 0.61 -6.13
C GLN A 76 -13.31 0.44 -5.56
N THR A 77 -12.38 1.31 -5.96
CA THR A 77 -10.99 1.25 -5.54
C THR A 77 -10.53 2.49 -4.79
N LYS A 78 -9.64 2.30 -3.83
CA LYS A 78 -8.85 3.34 -3.17
C LYS A 78 -7.37 2.99 -3.35
N MET A 79 -6.52 4.01 -3.34
CA MET A 79 -5.07 3.85 -3.45
C MET A 79 -4.40 4.29 -2.15
N ILE A 80 -3.46 3.49 -1.66
CA ILE A 80 -2.59 3.82 -0.52
C ILE A 80 -1.17 3.97 -1.04
N SER A 81 -0.53 5.09 -0.73
CA SER A 81 0.88 5.32 -1.11
C SER A 81 1.79 4.28 -0.44
N ALA A 82 2.52 3.50 -1.26
CA ALA A 82 3.41 2.46 -0.78
C ALA A 82 4.57 3.04 0.05
N ALA A 83 5.09 4.20 -0.34
CA ALA A 83 6.14 4.90 0.41
C ALA A 83 5.70 5.25 1.84
N ARG A 84 4.42 5.61 2.04
CA ARG A 84 3.89 5.90 3.39
C ARG A 84 3.76 4.65 4.25
N VAL A 85 3.34 3.53 3.66
CA VAL A 85 3.28 2.25 4.36
C VAL A 85 4.68 1.82 4.78
N TRP A 86 5.62 1.82 3.82
CA TRP A 86 7.02 1.44 4.08
C TRP A 86 7.66 2.31 5.17
N THR A 87 7.53 3.64 5.07
CA THR A 87 8.14 4.56 6.05
C THR A 87 7.60 4.29 7.45
N TRP A 88 6.28 4.12 7.59
CA TRP A 88 5.67 3.82 8.87
C TRP A 88 6.12 2.48 9.45
N MET A 89 6.22 1.44 8.63
CA MET A 89 6.71 0.12 9.07
C MET A 89 8.15 0.22 9.59
N LYS A 90 9.03 0.95 8.90
CA LYS A 90 10.43 1.12 9.31
C LYS A 90 10.58 1.92 10.59
N ASP A 91 9.78 2.98 10.77
CA ASP A 91 9.81 3.78 12.00
C ASP A 91 9.31 2.97 13.20
N LYS A 92 8.24 2.17 13.01
CA LYS A 92 7.72 1.26 14.04
C LYS A 92 8.74 0.20 14.46
N ASP A 93 9.43 -0.43 13.51
CA ASP A 93 10.43 -1.47 13.80
C ASP A 93 11.64 -0.93 14.58
N GLN A 94 11.90 0.38 14.54
CA GLN A 94 12.97 1.03 15.31
C GLN A 94 12.58 1.33 16.75
N ASP A 95 11.29 1.61 17.02
CA ASP A 95 10.79 1.88 18.36
C ASP A 95 10.61 0.59 19.20
N ASP A 96 10.49 -0.57 18.54
CA ASP A 96 10.36 -1.90 19.15
C ASP A 96 11.73 -2.58 19.48
N GLN A 97 12.87 -1.89 19.27
CA GLN A 97 14.24 -2.34 19.55
C GLN A 97 14.90 -1.59 20.72
#